data_AF-A0A6J2JIH6-F1
#
_entry.id   AF-A0A6J2JIH6-F1
#
_cell.length_a   1.000
_cell.length_b   1.000
_cell.length_c   1.000
_cell.angle_alpha   90.00
_cell.angle_beta   90.00
_cell.angle_gamma   90.00
#
_symmetry.space_group_name_H-M   'P 1'
#
loop_
_entity.id
_entity.type
_entity.pdbx_description
1 polymer ?
#
loop_
_entity_poly.entity_id
_entity_poly.type
_entity_poly.pdbx_seq_one_letter_code
_entity_poly.pdbx_strand_id
1 'polypeptide(L)'
;MSKKPLRSQARNIVFNVYQRILDEQGAEQTQSSILSHVQALTGVSNTTIRQIVAEGRSNRGVFSTPGKKRKDGKNTAPSSSDEDFFMDVQYLEPFSSSDSL
;
A
#
# COMPACT_ATOMS: atom_id res chain seq x y z
N MET A 1 -18.12 -15.35 -3.03
CA MET A 1 -18.67 -14.04 -3.44
C MET A 1 -17.55 -13.16 -3.97
N SER A 2 -17.62 -12.68 -5.20
CA SER A 2 -16.60 -11.77 -5.76
C SER A 2 -16.75 -10.41 -5.10
N LYS A 3 -15.80 -10.05 -4.22
CA LYS A 3 -15.75 -8.70 -3.63
C LYS A 3 -15.27 -7.76 -4.73
N LYS A 4 -16.09 -6.74 -5.03
CA LYS A 4 -15.72 -5.74 -6.03
C LYS A 4 -14.41 -5.06 -5.61
N PRO A 5 -13.41 -4.93 -6.51
CA PRO A 5 -12.15 -4.29 -6.18
C PRO A 5 -12.37 -2.82 -5.83
N LEU A 6 -11.59 -2.31 -4.87
CA LEU A 6 -11.63 -0.89 -4.49
C LEU A 6 -11.24 -0.01 -5.68
N ARG A 7 -12.06 1.01 -5.93
CA ARG A 7 -11.76 2.03 -6.95
C ARG A 7 -10.47 2.77 -6.58
N SER A 8 -9.72 3.24 -7.58
CA SER A 8 -8.44 3.94 -7.37
C SER A 8 -8.55 5.11 -6.40
N GLN A 9 -9.64 5.87 -6.44
CA GLN A 9 -9.91 6.97 -5.51
C GLN A 9 -9.97 6.49 -4.05
N ALA A 10 -10.63 5.36 -3.78
CA ALA A 10 -10.69 4.80 -2.44
C ALA A 10 -9.31 4.30 -1.98
N ARG A 11 -8.54 3.67 -2.88
CA ARG A 11 -7.15 3.25 -2.59
C ARG A 11 -6.24 4.43 -2.27
N ASN A 12 -6.36 5.54 -3.01
CA ASN A 12 -5.67 6.79 -2.72
C ASN A 12 -5.97 7.31 -1.32
N ILE A 13 -7.25 7.32 -0.91
CA ILE A 13 -7.66 7.77 0.42
C ILE A 13 -7.02 6.89 1.50
N VAL A 14 -7.08 5.57 1.34
CA VAL A 14 -6.48 4.62 2.29
C VAL A 14 -4.97 4.84 2.41
N PHE A 15 -4.28 5.00 1.26
CA PHE A 15 -2.84 5.24 1.25
C PHE A 15 -2.47 6.55 1.94
N ASN A 16 -3.20 7.63 1.68
CA ASN A 16 -2.94 8.93 2.30
C ASN A 16 -3.19 8.93 3.81
N VAL A 17 -4.24 8.23 4.27
CA VAL A 17 -4.52 8.06 5.70
C VAL A 17 -3.39 7.27 6.37
N TYR A 18 -2.90 6.22 5.73
CA TYR A 18 -1.75 5.45 6.24
C TYR A 18 -0.49 6.33 6.36
N GLN A 19 -0.19 7.17 5.37
CA GLN A 19 0.96 8.09 5.43
C GLN A 19 0.80 9.11 6.57
N ARG A 20 -0.38 9.72 6.72
CA ARG A 20 -0.61 10.68 7.82
C ARG A 20 -0.43 10.06 9.20
N ILE A 21 -0.91 8.84 9.41
CA ILE A 21 -0.72 8.15 10.69
C ILE A 21 0.76 7.87 10.95
N LEU A 22 1.54 7.54 9.90
CA LEU A 22 2.99 7.40 10.04
C LEU A 22 3.66 8.74 10.41
N ASP A 23 3.25 9.84 9.79
CA ASP A 23 3.81 11.16 10.05
C ASP A 23 3.43 11.67 11.46
N GLU A 24 2.21 11.39 11.92
CA GLU A 24 1.68 11.83 13.22
C GLU A 24 2.21 10.99 14.39
N GLN A 25 2.35 9.67 14.22
CA GLN A 25 2.76 8.75 15.28
C GLN A 25 4.27 8.49 15.31
N GLY A 26 4.99 8.86 14.25
CA GLY A 26 6.42 8.63 14.14
C GLY A 26 6.80 7.14 14.15
N ALA A 27 8.06 6.85 14.47
CA ALA A 27 8.61 5.49 14.45
C ALA A 27 8.27 4.65 15.69
N GLU A 28 7.64 5.23 16.72
CA GLU A 28 7.40 4.54 18.00
C GLU A 28 6.22 3.56 17.96
N GLN A 29 5.27 3.73 17.02
CA GLN A 29 4.14 2.82 16.93
C GLN A 29 4.45 1.56 16.14
N THR A 30 3.96 0.43 16.64
CA THR A 30 4.04 -0.84 15.94
C THR A 30 3.20 -0.83 14.66
N GLN A 31 3.66 -1.59 13.65
CA GLN A 31 2.90 -1.74 12.40
C GLN A 31 1.47 -2.24 12.62
N SER A 32 1.23 -3.09 13.63
CA SER A 32 -0.10 -3.59 13.97
C SER A 32 -1.01 -2.48 14.49
N SER A 33 -0.48 -1.57 15.32
CA SER A 33 -1.21 -0.40 15.81
C SER A 33 -1.63 0.53 14.66
N ILE A 34 -0.70 0.83 13.75
CA ILE A 34 -0.95 1.67 12.57
C ILE A 34 -2.03 1.05 11.69
N LEU A 35 -1.92 -0.24 11.38
CA LEU A 35 -2.90 -0.93 10.54
C LEU A 35 -4.29 -0.97 11.19
N SER A 36 -4.35 -1.24 12.50
CA SER A 36 -5.61 -1.19 13.26
C SER A 36 -6.27 0.20 13.19
N HIS A 37 -5.47 1.26 13.33
CA HIS A 37 -5.95 2.63 13.26
C HIS A 37 -6.48 2.98 11.86
N VAL A 38 -5.73 2.62 10.81
CA VAL A 38 -6.20 2.82 9.42
C VAL A 38 -7.46 2.02 9.13
N GLN A 39 -7.56 0.79 9.63
CA GLN A 39 -8.76 -0.04 9.50
C GLN A 39 -9.96 0.62 10.19
N ALA A 40 -9.80 1.18 11.39
CA ALA A 40 -10.86 1.88 12.11
C ALA A 40 -11.38 3.11 11.35
N LEU A 41 -10.50 3.85 10.68
CA LEU A 41 -10.87 5.06 9.93
C LEU A 41 -11.46 4.77 8.55
N THR A 42 -10.97 3.74 7.87
CA THR A 42 -11.30 3.48 6.46
C THR A 42 -12.29 2.33 6.27
N GLY A 43 -12.50 1.49 7.29
CA GLY A 43 -13.29 0.27 7.21
C GLY A 43 -12.67 -0.82 6.32
N VAL A 44 -11.43 -0.64 5.86
CA VAL A 44 -10.73 -1.57 4.98
C VAL A 44 -9.95 -2.59 5.82
N SER A 45 -9.94 -3.85 5.39
CA SER A 45 -9.22 -4.91 6.10
C SER A 45 -7.70 -4.69 6.05
N ASN A 46 -7.00 -5.14 7.09
CA ASN A 46 -5.54 -5.06 7.18
C ASN A 46 -4.82 -5.67 5.96
N THR A 47 -5.31 -6.79 5.42
CA THR A 47 -4.74 -7.42 4.22
C THR A 47 -4.80 -6.47 3.02
N THR A 48 -5.93 -5.82 2.81
CA THR A 48 -6.12 -4.88 1.70
C THR A 48 -5.32 -3.59 1.92
N ILE A 49 -5.19 -3.12 3.17
CA ILE A 49 -4.31 -1.99 3.49
C ILE A 49 -2.86 -2.31 3.12
N ARG A 50 -2.35 -3.50 3.50
CA ARG A 50 -0.98 -3.92 3.15
C ARG A 50 -0.74 -3.95 1.63
N GLN A 51 -1.70 -4.47 0.86
CA GLN A 51 -1.65 -4.47 -0.60
C GLN A 51 -1.59 -3.05 -1.18
N ILE A 52 -2.47 -2.16 -0.70
CA ILE A 52 -2.52 -0.76 -1.13
C ILE A 52 -1.23 -0.03 -0.78
N VAL A 53 -0.64 -0.27 0.39
CA VAL A 53 0.62 0.35 0.81
C VAL A 53 1.79 -0.14 -0.05
N ALA A 54 1.86 -1.45 -0.35
CA ALA A 54 2.87 -1.99 -1.25
C ALA A 54 2.77 -1.41 -2.66
N GLU A 55 1.55 -1.38 -3.24
CA GLU A 55 1.27 -0.78 -4.55
C GLU A 55 1.59 0.72 -4.55
N GLY A 56 1.14 1.46 -3.52
CA GLY A 56 1.36 2.89 -3.38
C GLY A 56 2.84 3.25 -3.24
N ARG A 57 3.64 2.46 -2.52
CA ARG A 57 5.10 2.66 -2.43
C ARG A 57 5.78 2.43 -3.78
N SER A 58 5.43 1.35 -4.48
CA SER A 58 5.98 1.03 -5.79
C SER A 58 5.63 2.10 -6.84
N ASN A 59 4.39 2.60 -6.81
CA ASN A 59 3.86 3.53 -7.81
C ASN A 59 3.90 5.01 -7.39
N ARG A 60 4.63 5.37 -6.32
CA ARG A 60 4.68 6.75 -5.78
C ARG A 60 3.29 7.37 -5.53
N GLY A 61 2.36 6.56 -5.01
CA GLY A 61 0.99 6.97 -4.70
C GLY A 61 0.03 6.99 -5.89
N VAL A 62 0.44 6.50 -7.07
CA VAL A 62 -0.43 6.46 -8.26
C VAL A 62 -1.14 5.11 -8.35
N PHE A 63 -2.46 5.09 -8.12
CA PHE A 63 -3.28 3.88 -8.26
C PHE A 63 -4.01 3.86 -9.60
N SER A 64 -3.83 2.79 -10.36
CA SER A 64 -4.53 2.60 -11.63
C SER A 64 -6.01 2.26 -11.41
N THR A 65 -6.92 2.85 -12.19
CA THR A 65 -8.32 2.38 -12.23
C THR A 65 -8.40 1.06 -13.01
N PRO A 66 -8.93 -0.03 -12.44
CA PRO A 66 -9.32 -1.18 -13.22
C PRO A 66 -10.50 -0.73 -14.09
N GLY A 67 -10.33 -0.72 -15.41
CA GLY A 67 -11.44 -0.48 -16.35
C GLY A 67 -11.22 0.54 -17.46
N LYS A 68 -10.07 1.21 -17.55
CA LYS A 68 -9.77 2.03 -18.73
C LYS A 68 -8.83 1.26 -19.65
N LYS A 69 -9.39 0.44 -20.55
CA LYS A 69 -8.64 0.00 -21.73
C LYS A 69 -8.24 1.28 -22.46
N ARG A 70 -6.96 1.63 -22.38
CA ARG A 70 -6.40 2.70 -23.21
C ARG A 70 -6.44 2.16 -24.64
N LYS A 71 -7.33 2.74 -25.46
CA LYS A 71 -7.32 2.54 -26.90
C LYS A 71 -6.02 3.17 -27.39
N ASP A 72 -5.14 2.35 -27.96
CA ASP A 72 -3.88 2.69 -28.60
C ASP A 72 -2.73 3.16 -27.67
N GLY A 73 -1.68 2.33 -27.60
CA GLY A 73 -0.43 2.65 -26.92
C GLY A 73 0.39 1.40 -26.67
N LYS A 74 1.33 1.15 -27.58
CA LYS A 74 2.32 0.05 -27.63
C LYS A 74 2.59 -0.67 -26.30
N ASN A 75 2.56 -2.00 -26.39
CA ASN A 75 2.93 -2.96 -25.37
C ASN A 75 4.29 -2.60 -24.73
N THR A 76 4.26 -2.04 -23.54
CA THR A 76 5.30 -2.29 -22.54
C THR A 76 4.58 -2.94 -21.37
N ALA A 77 4.44 -4.26 -21.47
CA ALA A 77 4.07 -5.07 -20.33
C ALA A 77 5.27 -5.10 -19.38
N PRO A 78 5.14 -4.72 -18.10
CA PRO A 78 5.52 -5.67 -17.08
C PRO A 78 4.38 -6.70 -17.04
N SER A 79 4.66 -7.92 -17.50
CA SER A 79 3.82 -9.05 -17.14
C SER A 79 3.99 -9.26 -15.64
N SER A 80 3.18 -8.59 -14.84
CA SER A 80 3.02 -8.93 -13.44
C SER A 80 2.00 -10.05 -13.40
N SER A 81 2.46 -11.28 -13.62
CA SER A 81 1.72 -12.48 -13.25
C SER A 81 1.35 -12.36 -11.77
N ASP A 82 0.05 -12.42 -11.51
CA ASP A 82 -0.62 -12.27 -10.22
C ASP A 82 -0.22 -13.32 -9.14
N GLU A 83 0.86 -14.08 -9.31
CA GLU A 83 1.17 -15.25 -8.48
C GLU A 83 2.61 -15.33 -7.94
N ASP A 84 3.51 -14.37 -8.24
CA ASP A 84 4.93 -14.46 -7.84
C ASP A 84 5.44 -13.34 -6.91
N PHE A 85 4.58 -12.45 -6.39
CA PHE A 85 5.00 -11.46 -5.38
C PHE A 85 4.94 -11.99 -3.93
N PHE A 86 4.93 -13.31 -3.79
CA PHE A 86 5.24 -14.00 -2.54
C PHE A 86 6.71 -14.41 -2.60
N MET A 87 7.47 -14.04 -1.57
CA MET A 87 8.87 -14.43 -1.27
C MET A 87 9.91 -13.30 -1.29
N ASP A 88 9.61 -12.10 -0.76
CA ASP A 88 10.68 -11.23 -0.22
C ASP A 88 10.21 -10.17 0.80
N VAL A 89 9.16 -10.45 1.60
CA VAL A 89 8.91 -9.68 2.84
C VAL A 89 9.82 -10.23 3.95
N GLN A 90 11.13 -10.17 3.70
CA GLN A 90 12.20 -10.44 4.64
C GLN A 90 13.16 -9.25 4.61
N TYR A 91 12.70 -8.04 4.93
CA TYR A 91 13.58 -7.03 5.50
C TYR A 91 12.84 -6.25 6.58
N LEU A 92 12.90 -6.88 7.75
CA LEU A 92 12.96 -6.21 9.04
C LEU A 92 14.23 -5.34 9.03
N GLU A 93 14.11 -4.03 8.82
CA GLU A 93 15.10 -3.07 9.29
C GLU A 93 14.43 -2.29 10.42
N PRO A 94 14.73 -2.56 11.70
CA PRO A 94 14.48 -1.57 12.73
C PRO A 94 15.32 -0.34 12.38
N PHE A 95 14.71 0.85 12.46
CA PHE A 95 15.44 2.11 12.37
C PHE A 95 16.67 2.04 13.26
N SER A 96 17.85 1.89 12.66
CA SER A 96 19.12 1.95 13.37
C SER A 96 19.35 3.40 13.74
N SER A 97 19.03 3.76 14.99
CA SER A 97 19.46 4.99 15.63
C SER A 97 20.99 5.05 15.58
N SER A 98 21.53 5.82 14.64
CA SER A 98 22.92 6.28 14.73
C SER A 98 22.89 7.61 15.47
N ASP A 99 22.81 7.51 16.79
CA ASP A 99 23.32 8.54 17.69
C ASP A 99 24.85 8.46 17.60
N SER A 100 25.51 9.57 17.30
CA SER A 100 26.96 9.68 17.37
C SER A 100 27.31 11.08 17.85
N LEU A 101 27.82 11.09 19.08
CA LEU A 101 28.36 12.20 19.86
C LEU A 101 29.42 13.02 19.12
#